data_AF-A0AA38Z5M1-F1
#
_entry.id   AF-A0AA38Z5M1-F1
#
_cell.length_a   1.000
_cell.length_b   1.000
_cell.length_c   1.000
_cell.angle_alpha   90.00
_cell.angle_beta   90.00
_cell.angle_gamma   90.00
#
_symmetry.space_group_name_H-M   'P 1'
#
loop_
_entity.id
_entity.type
_entity.pdbx_description
1 polymer ?
#
loop_
_entity_poly.entity_id
_entity_poly.type
_entity_poly.pdbx_seq_one_letter_code
_entity_poly.pdbx_strand_id
1 'polypeptide(L)'
;MEILVNSYHHQGVKILAQRFVPMAFAPDGLIEGFYDPDAYNPEEGKFIMGLQFHPERMRRPDSDEFDYPGCPSAYQEFVKAVIAYQKKLNCSTALPPKPLKLDQEMENRRKVIVRSFFIAKDMYTTGRGMNPSKESELEAGAEFLESNTVLSLQQENRLKQMGATVRNGSSYFQRLKMNEERDRAAKTLMRKMSVEQLSELMSFYHTMGQICSEVLDKKLHGIVNDVGSC
;
A
#
# COMPACT_ATOMS: atom_id res chain seq x y z
N MET A 1 1.60 16.64 -30.42
CA MET A 1 2.78 16.68 -29.53
C MET A 1 3.09 15.26 -29.16
N GLU A 2 4.35 14.85 -29.26
CA GLU A 2 4.79 13.49 -28.96
C GLU A 2 5.64 13.49 -27.69
N ILE A 3 5.46 12.48 -26.84
CA ILE A 3 6.22 12.30 -25.61
C ILE A 3 6.78 10.88 -25.58
N LEU A 4 8.02 10.75 -25.08
CA LEU A 4 8.60 9.44 -24.80
C LEU A 4 8.17 9.01 -23.40
N VAL A 5 7.78 7.75 -23.27
CA VAL A 5 7.33 7.14 -22.02
C VAL A 5 7.85 5.70 -21.91
N ASN A 6 7.83 5.15 -20.70
CA ASN A 6 8.10 3.73 -20.50
C ASN A 6 6.86 2.88 -20.85
N SER A 7 7.05 1.57 -21.01
CA SER A 7 5.95 0.61 -21.16
C SER A 7 6.26 -0.65 -20.34
N TYR A 8 5.35 -0.97 -19.42
CA TYR A 8 5.45 -2.12 -18.51
C TYR A 8 4.08 -2.76 -18.28
N HIS A 9 3.40 -3.16 -19.35
CA HIS A 9 2.09 -3.81 -19.30
C HIS A 9 1.97 -4.89 -20.38
N HIS A 10 1.23 -5.95 -20.08
CA HIS A 10 0.91 -7.03 -21.03
C HIS A 10 -0.58 -7.03 -21.40
N GLN A 11 -1.34 -6.08 -20.86
CA GLN A 11 -2.73 -5.82 -21.15
C GLN A 11 -2.86 -4.37 -21.60
N GLY A 12 -3.95 -4.06 -22.29
CA GLY A 12 -4.24 -2.71 -22.74
C GLY A 12 -5.72 -2.53 -23.04
N VAL A 13 -6.15 -1.29 -23.20
CA VAL A 13 -7.56 -0.94 -23.41
C VAL A 13 -7.99 -1.35 -24.83
N LYS A 14 -8.85 -2.36 -24.93
CA LYS A 14 -9.44 -2.80 -26.22
C LYS A 14 -10.60 -1.92 -26.67
N ILE A 15 -11.49 -1.59 -25.74
CA ILE A 15 -12.66 -0.72 -25.96
C ILE A 15 -12.71 0.23 -24.76
N LEU A 16 -12.52 1.52 -25.01
CA LEU A 16 -12.68 2.53 -23.98
C LEU A 16 -14.17 2.80 -23.74
N ALA A 17 -14.58 2.92 -22.47
CA ALA A 17 -15.98 3.22 -22.15
C ALA A 17 -16.40 4.58 -22.72
N GLN A 18 -17.65 4.70 -23.18
CA GLN A 18 -18.16 5.89 -23.90
C GLN A 18 -17.99 7.22 -23.15
N ARG A 19 -17.94 7.17 -21.81
CA ARG A 19 -17.72 8.33 -20.96
C ARG A 19 -16.32 8.93 -21.12
N PHE A 20 -15.32 8.12 -21.45
CA PHE A 20 -13.94 8.58 -21.51
C PHE A 20 -13.53 8.91 -22.94
N VAL A 21 -12.63 9.88 -23.06
CA VAL A 21 -12.03 10.31 -24.32
C VAL A 21 -10.55 9.91 -24.30
N PRO A 22 -10.03 9.21 -25.32
CA PRO A 22 -8.61 8.92 -25.41
C PRO A 22 -7.84 10.22 -25.70
N MET A 23 -6.68 10.38 -25.06
CA MET A 23 -5.80 11.56 -25.23
C MET A 23 -4.37 11.22 -25.65
N ALA A 24 -3.96 9.96 -25.52
CA ALA A 24 -2.65 9.51 -25.96
C ALA A 24 -2.76 8.12 -26.60
N PHE A 25 -2.00 7.92 -27.67
CA PHE A 25 -1.91 6.67 -28.40
C PHE A 25 -0.45 6.29 -28.61
N ALA A 26 -0.14 5.01 -28.52
CA ALA A 26 1.12 4.45 -29.00
C ALA A 26 1.13 4.35 -30.53
N PRO A 27 2.29 4.16 -31.18
CA PRO A 27 2.39 4.07 -32.65
C PRO A 27 1.58 2.93 -33.28
N ASP A 28 1.27 1.88 -32.51
CA ASP A 28 0.43 0.75 -32.91
C ASP A 28 -1.09 1.02 -32.73
N GLY A 29 -1.45 2.20 -32.22
CA GLY A 29 -2.83 2.61 -31.98
C GLY A 29 -3.38 2.22 -30.59
N LEU A 30 -2.57 1.61 -29.72
CA LEU A 30 -3.00 1.32 -28.35
C LEU A 30 -3.23 2.62 -27.57
N ILE A 31 -4.33 2.68 -26.81
CA ILE A 31 -4.62 3.84 -25.95
C ILE A 31 -3.67 3.82 -24.76
N GLU A 32 -2.83 4.83 -24.67
CA GLU A 32 -1.83 5.02 -23.60
C GLU A 32 -2.30 6.01 -22.52
N GLY A 33 -3.35 6.79 -22.81
CA GLY A 33 -3.94 7.70 -21.85
C GLY A 33 -5.34 8.15 -22.25
N PHE A 34 -6.19 8.39 -21.26
CA PHE A 34 -7.57 8.84 -21.44
C PHE A 34 -8.00 9.74 -20.29
N TYR A 35 -9.10 10.46 -20.46
CA TYR A 35 -9.68 11.32 -19.42
C TYR A 35 -11.20 11.35 -19.51
N ASP A 36 -11.83 11.89 -18.47
CA ASP A 36 -13.27 12.14 -18.44
C ASP A 36 -13.53 13.63 -18.74
N PRO A 37 -14.16 13.99 -19.87
CA PRO A 37 -14.40 15.39 -20.22
C PRO A 37 -15.31 16.11 -19.22
N ASP A 38 -16.20 15.41 -18.52
CA ASP A 38 -17.11 16.02 -17.53
C ASP A 38 -16.43 16.25 -16.18
N ALA A 39 -15.32 15.56 -15.93
CA ALA A 39 -14.58 15.56 -14.68
C ALA A 39 -13.09 15.93 -14.82
N TYR A 40 -12.70 16.52 -15.95
CA TYR A 40 -11.36 17.03 -16.19
C TYR A 40 -11.39 18.54 -16.38
N ASN A 41 -11.15 19.26 -15.29
CA ASN A 41 -10.90 20.69 -15.28
C ASN A 41 -9.96 21.01 -14.10
N PRO A 42 -8.63 20.98 -14.33
CA PRO A 42 -7.65 21.24 -13.30
C PRO A 42 -7.81 22.61 -12.63
N GLU A 43 -8.29 23.63 -13.34
CA GLU A 43 -8.51 24.98 -12.77
C GLU A 43 -9.68 25.00 -11.78
N GLU A 44 -10.66 24.12 -11.95
CA GLU A 44 -11.83 23.98 -11.05
C GLU A 44 -11.64 22.90 -9.97
N GLY A 45 -10.48 22.22 -9.97
CA GLY A 45 -10.18 21.12 -9.08
C GLY A 45 -10.91 19.81 -9.42
N LYS A 46 -11.28 19.61 -10.69
CA LYS A 46 -11.78 18.33 -11.20
C LYS A 46 -10.66 17.63 -11.95
N PHE A 47 -10.38 16.38 -11.62
CA PHE A 47 -9.29 15.64 -12.25
C PHE A 47 -9.58 14.15 -12.33
N ILE A 48 -9.85 13.65 -13.54
CA ILE A 48 -9.86 12.23 -13.86
C ILE A 48 -9.05 12.02 -15.13
N MET A 49 -7.90 11.36 -14.98
CA MET A 49 -7.00 10.97 -16.06
C MET A 49 -6.49 9.56 -15.76
N GLY A 50 -6.48 8.70 -16.77
CA GLY A 50 -5.86 7.38 -16.73
C GLY A 50 -4.65 7.36 -17.66
N LEU A 51 -3.54 6.79 -17.18
CA LEU A 51 -2.32 6.58 -17.95
C LEU A 51 -1.97 5.09 -17.90
N GLN A 52 -1.53 4.55 -19.03
CA GLN A 52 -1.12 3.14 -19.15
C GLN A 52 0.37 2.96 -18.84
N PHE A 53 1.19 3.96 -19.16
CA PHE A 53 2.60 4.03 -18.76
C PHE A 53 2.75 4.42 -17.28
N HIS A 54 3.98 4.30 -16.77
CA HIS A 54 4.34 4.50 -15.37
C HIS A 54 5.18 5.76 -15.16
N PRO A 55 4.58 6.97 -15.03
CA PRO A 55 5.32 8.21 -14.81
C PRO A 55 6.16 8.22 -13.54
N GLU A 56 5.77 7.43 -12.54
CA GLU A 56 6.48 7.30 -11.26
C GLU A 56 7.79 6.55 -11.39
N ARG A 57 7.92 5.71 -12.42
CA ARG A 57 9.14 4.95 -12.72
C ARG A 57 10.12 5.70 -13.62
N MET A 58 9.72 6.88 -14.11
CA MET A 58 10.56 7.73 -14.96
C MET A 58 11.21 8.88 -14.19
N ARG A 59 11.03 8.92 -12.87
CA ARG A 59 11.73 9.87 -11.99
C ARG A 59 13.04 9.24 -11.52
N ARG A 60 14.14 10.00 -11.62
CA ARG A 60 15.45 9.54 -11.17
C ARG A 60 15.48 9.41 -9.63
N PRO A 61 16.16 8.38 -9.09
CA PRO A 61 16.43 8.31 -7.65
C PRO A 61 17.12 9.59 -7.18
N ASP A 62 16.72 10.08 -6.01
CA ASP A 62 17.35 11.21 -5.32
C ASP A 62 17.38 12.54 -6.10
N SER A 63 16.51 12.67 -7.11
CA SER A 63 16.39 13.87 -7.94
C SER A 63 14.94 14.16 -8.34
N ASP A 64 14.69 15.43 -8.66
CA ASP A 64 13.43 15.91 -9.26
C ASP A 64 13.45 15.78 -10.80
N GLU A 65 14.54 15.26 -11.36
CA GLU A 65 14.69 15.02 -12.78
C GLU A 65 13.91 13.77 -13.23
N PHE A 66 13.37 13.86 -14.44
CA PHE A 66 12.71 12.77 -15.11
C PHE A 66 13.48 12.37 -16.37
N ASP A 67 13.36 11.10 -16.77
CA ASP A 67 14.04 10.56 -17.95
C ASP A 67 13.64 11.26 -19.25
N TYR A 68 12.39 11.74 -19.31
CA TYR A 68 11.87 12.48 -20.45
C TYR A 68 11.20 13.79 -20.02
N PRO A 69 11.32 14.87 -20.81
CA PRO A 69 10.84 16.21 -20.43
C PRO A 69 9.31 16.29 -20.28
N GLY A 70 8.55 15.38 -20.90
CA GLY A 70 7.08 15.35 -20.81
C GLY A 70 6.53 14.67 -19.55
N CYS A 71 7.34 13.86 -18.86
CA CYS A 71 6.91 13.07 -17.70
C CYS A 71 6.34 13.89 -16.53
N PRO A 72 6.89 15.07 -16.17
CA PRO A 72 6.37 15.87 -15.06
C PRO A 72 4.95 16.38 -15.30
N SER A 73 4.52 16.52 -16.57
CA SER A 73 3.28 17.21 -16.93
C SER A 73 2.03 16.61 -16.26
N ALA A 74 1.96 15.28 -16.19
CA ALA A 74 0.83 14.59 -15.53
C ALA A 74 0.74 14.95 -14.04
N TYR A 75 1.89 15.04 -13.35
CA TYR A 75 1.94 15.45 -11.95
C TYR A 75 1.61 16.92 -11.77
N GLN A 76 2.11 17.79 -12.65
CA GLN A 76 1.84 19.22 -12.60
C GLN A 76 0.34 19.51 -12.75
N GLU A 77 -0.33 18.87 -13.71
CA GLU A 77 -1.77 19.01 -13.91
C GLU A 77 -2.58 18.43 -12.73
N PHE A 78 -2.14 17.29 -12.16
CA PHE A 78 -2.76 16.74 -10.96
C PHE A 78 -2.64 17.67 -9.75
N VAL A 79 -1.42 18.17 -9.47
CA VAL A 79 -1.16 19.07 -8.34
C VAL A 79 -1.94 20.38 -8.50
N LYS A 80 -2.01 20.92 -9.72
CA LYS A 80 -2.82 22.08 -10.05
C LYS A 80 -4.29 21.86 -9.68
N ALA A 81 -4.85 20.72 -10.05
CA ALA A 81 -6.21 20.34 -9.67
C ALA A 81 -6.40 20.21 -8.15
N VAL A 82 -5.45 19.58 -7.46
CA VAL A 82 -5.49 19.45 -5.99
C VAL A 82 -5.49 20.82 -5.31
N ILE A 83 -4.63 21.74 -5.75
CA ILE A 83 -4.57 23.11 -5.22
C ILE A 83 -5.89 23.85 -5.46
N ALA A 84 -6.45 23.77 -6.67
CA ALA A 84 -7.73 24.38 -6.99
C ALA A 84 -8.87 23.80 -6.14
N TYR A 85 -8.90 22.48 -5.96
CA TYR A 85 -9.89 21.80 -5.13
C TYR A 85 -9.75 22.20 -3.65
N GLN A 86 -8.53 22.27 -3.13
CA GLN A 86 -8.25 22.73 -1.77
C GLN A 86 -8.73 24.17 -1.57
N LYS A 87 -8.44 25.08 -2.50
CA LYS A 87 -8.93 26.46 -2.45
C LYS A 87 -10.45 26.52 -2.45
N LYS A 88 -11.11 25.71 -3.28
CA LYS A 88 -12.57 25.62 -3.35
C LYS A 88 -13.18 25.12 -2.03
N LEU A 89 -12.57 24.12 -1.40
CA LEU A 89 -12.98 23.66 -0.07
C LEU A 89 -12.79 24.76 0.98
N ASN A 90 -11.64 25.43 0.98
CA ASN A 90 -11.32 26.49 1.94
C ASN A 90 -12.24 27.73 1.79
N CYS A 91 -12.58 28.12 0.56
CA CYS A 91 -13.57 29.16 0.28
C CYS A 91 -14.99 28.72 0.65
N SER A 92 -15.32 27.43 0.49
CA SER A 92 -16.62 26.88 0.93
C SER A 92 -16.72 26.78 2.46
N THR A 93 -15.60 26.62 3.18
CA THR A 93 -15.53 26.69 4.65
C THR A 93 -15.48 28.10 5.22
N ALA A 94 -15.36 29.14 4.39
CA ALA A 94 -15.57 30.53 4.81
C ALA A 94 -17.06 30.85 5.07
N LEU A 95 -17.96 29.96 4.63
CA LEU A 95 -19.26 29.78 5.24
C LEU A 95 -19.13 28.62 6.25
N PRO A 96 -19.56 28.78 7.51
CA PRO A 96 -19.47 27.67 8.46
C PRO A 96 -20.21 26.48 7.83
N PRO A 97 -19.55 25.32 7.64
CA PRO A 97 -20.24 24.14 7.17
C PRO A 97 -21.33 23.89 8.20
N LYS A 98 -22.59 23.93 7.77
CA LYS A 98 -23.71 23.48 8.61
C LYS A 98 -23.28 22.09 9.07
N PRO A 99 -23.06 21.85 10.38
CA PRO A 99 -22.52 20.59 10.82
C PRO A 99 -23.46 19.52 10.28
N LEU A 100 -22.92 18.60 9.47
CA LEU A 100 -23.60 17.34 9.24
C LEU A 100 -23.89 16.84 10.66
N LYS A 101 -25.16 16.80 11.05
CA LYS A 101 -25.59 16.23 12.32
C LYS A 101 -25.30 14.74 12.24
N LEU A 102 -24.03 14.37 12.41
CA LEU A 102 -23.66 13.02 12.77
C LEU A 102 -24.34 12.76 14.10
N ASP A 103 -25.07 11.66 14.18
CA ASP A 103 -25.54 11.17 15.45
C ASP A 103 -24.35 11.05 16.42
N GLN A 104 -24.61 11.25 17.71
CA GLN A 104 -23.58 11.27 18.75
C GLN A 104 -22.69 10.03 18.68
N GLU A 105 -23.26 8.88 18.29
CA GLU A 105 -22.54 7.63 18.08
C GLU A 105 -21.53 7.70 16.92
N MET A 106 -21.91 8.28 15.78
CA MET A 106 -21.06 8.39 14.60
C MET A 106 -19.88 9.35 14.84
N GLU A 107 -20.11 10.44 15.57
CA GLU A 107 -19.03 11.37 15.94
C GLU A 107 -18.06 10.72 16.94
N ASN A 108 -18.57 9.89 17.86
CA ASN A 108 -17.73 9.10 18.75
C ASN A 108 -16.88 8.09 17.97
N ARG A 109 -17.45 7.38 16.99
CA ARG A 109 -16.69 6.45 16.11
C ARG A 109 -15.61 7.18 15.32
N ARG A 110 -15.93 8.35 14.75
CA ARG A 110 -14.97 9.20 14.04
C ARG A 110 -13.79 9.60 14.94
N LYS A 111 -14.08 10.05 16.17
CA LYS A 111 -13.04 10.44 17.14
C LYS A 111 -12.15 9.26 17.54
N VAL A 112 -12.73 8.08 17.73
CA VAL A 112 -11.96 6.85 18.00
C VAL A 112 -11.00 6.56 16.85
N ILE A 113 -11.48 6.57 15.60
CA ILE A 113 -10.64 6.31 14.42
C ILE A 113 -9.49 7.30 14.33
N VAL A 114 -9.77 8.61 14.45
CA VAL A 114 -8.74 9.66 14.37
C VAL A 114 -7.71 9.49 15.49
N ARG A 115 -8.14 9.15 16.70
CA ARG A 115 -7.24 8.90 17.83
C ARG A 115 -6.37 7.66 17.60
N SER A 116 -6.93 6.59 17.06
CA SER A 116 -6.17 5.37 16.71
C SER A 116 -5.08 5.65 15.67
N PHE A 117 -5.39 6.42 14.62
CA PHE A 117 -4.40 6.83 13.62
C PHE A 117 -3.33 7.75 14.20
N PHE A 118 -3.71 8.66 15.10
CA PHE A 118 -2.75 9.54 15.77
C PHE A 118 -1.78 8.76 16.67
N ILE A 119 -2.29 7.81 17.45
CA ILE A 119 -1.46 6.93 18.30
C ILE A 119 -0.54 6.06 17.44
N ALA A 120 -1.06 5.46 16.37
CA ALA A 120 -0.24 4.69 15.45
C ALA A 120 0.90 5.54 14.88
N LYS A 121 0.59 6.75 14.40
CA LYS A 121 1.60 7.70 13.90
C LYS A 121 2.68 7.99 14.95
N ASP A 122 2.28 8.26 16.19
CA ASP A 122 3.19 8.56 17.29
C ASP A 122 4.12 7.36 17.62
N MET A 123 3.58 6.14 17.62
CA MET A 123 4.36 4.91 17.79
C MET A 123 5.39 4.71 16.67
N TYR A 124 5.05 5.06 15.44
CA TYR A 124 5.97 5.00 14.30
C TYR A 124 7.07 6.06 14.37
N THR A 125 6.74 7.28 14.82
CA THR A 125 7.71 8.38 14.85
C THR A 125 8.66 8.33 16.05
N THR A 126 8.24 7.73 17.17
CA THR A 126 8.95 7.81 18.46
C THR A 126 9.85 6.59 18.71
N GLY A 127 10.48 6.05 17.66
CA GLY A 127 11.31 4.84 17.68
C GLY A 127 12.12 4.63 18.96
N ARG A 128 11.68 3.70 19.82
CA ARG A 128 12.39 3.28 21.03
C ARG A 128 13.08 1.94 20.78
N GLY A 129 14.31 2.04 20.28
CA GLY A 129 15.43 1.15 20.61
C GLY A 129 15.54 -0.18 19.85
N MET A 130 16.20 -0.15 18.68
CA MET A 130 17.11 -1.20 18.22
C MET A 130 18.34 -0.54 17.59
N ASN A 131 19.53 -1.07 17.89
CA ASN A 131 20.83 -0.48 17.57
C ASN A 131 21.06 -0.31 16.05
N PRO A 132 21.74 0.77 15.60
CA PRO A 132 22.01 0.99 14.20
C PRO A 132 23.23 0.19 13.78
N SER A 133 23.02 -1.02 13.27
CA SER A 133 24.07 -1.71 12.50
C SER A 133 23.56 -2.00 11.09
N LYS A 134 23.81 -1.03 10.21
CA LYS A 134 23.74 -1.10 8.74
C LYS A 134 22.35 -1.43 8.17
N GLU A 135 21.42 -0.49 8.31
CA GLU A 135 20.25 -0.44 7.45
C GLU A 135 20.49 0.61 6.36
N SER A 136 20.64 0.11 5.14
CA SER A 136 20.63 0.91 3.92
C SER A 136 19.30 1.67 3.83
N GLU A 137 19.35 2.95 3.47
CA GLU A 137 18.24 3.91 3.35
C GLU A 137 17.13 3.53 2.33
N LEU A 138 17.12 2.28 1.84
CA LEU A 138 16.14 1.74 0.88
C LEU A 138 14.99 0.96 1.53
N GLU A 139 14.91 0.88 2.86
CA GLU A 139 14.02 -0.07 3.56
C GLU A 139 12.87 0.57 4.35
N ALA A 140 12.85 1.89 4.53
CA ALA A 140 11.86 2.60 5.37
C ALA A 140 10.40 2.52 4.88
N GLY A 141 10.16 2.03 3.66
CA GLY A 141 8.81 1.74 3.13
C GLY A 141 8.52 0.24 2.96
N ALA A 142 9.51 -0.63 3.18
CA ALA A 142 9.42 -2.07 2.99
C ALA A 142 9.10 -2.84 4.29
N GLU A 143 9.36 -2.27 5.47
CA GLU A 143 8.99 -2.90 6.76
C GLU A 143 7.47 -3.15 6.92
N PHE A 144 6.64 -2.30 6.31
CA PHE A 144 5.18 -2.52 6.26
C PHE A 144 4.81 -3.78 5.45
N LEU A 145 5.67 -4.19 4.51
CA LEU A 145 5.55 -5.46 3.79
C LEU A 145 6.25 -6.61 4.52
N GLU A 146 7.30 -6.34 5.30
CA GLU A 146 7.99 -7.36 6.11
C GLU A 146 7.12 -7.97 7.21
N SER A 147 6.17 -7.21 7.74
CA SER A 147 5.22 -7.68 8.76
C SER A 147 4.05 -8.49 8.20
N ASN A 148 3.90 -8.57 6.87
CA ASN A 148 2.89 -9.41 6.26
C ASN A 148 3.45 -10.82 6.04
N THR A 149 2.94 -11.73 6.85
CA THR A 149 2.86 -13.18 6.63
C THR A 149 2.96 -13.51 5.15
N VAL A 150 3.81 -14.47 4.78
CA VAL A 150 3.88 -15.05 3.42
C VAL A 150 2.44 -15.16 2.90
N LEU A 151 2.14 -14.40 1.85
CA LEU A 151 0.78 -14.35 1.28
C LEU A 151 0.31 -15.79 1.07
N SER A 152 -0.89 -16.11 1.55
CA SER A 152 -1.47 -17.41 1.25
C SER A 152 -1.52 -17.60 -0.27
N LEU A 153 -1.42 -18.86 -0.72
CA LEU A 153 -1.49 -19.20 -2.14
C LEU A 153 -2.72 -18.58 -2.83
N GLN A 154 -3.82 -18.45 -2.08
CA GLN A 154 -5.06 -17.84 -2.54
C GLN A 154 -4.96 -16.31 -2.70
N GLN A 155 -4.28 -15.62 -1.78
CA GLN A 155 -4.02 -14.17 -1.89
C GLN A 155 -3.09 -13.87 -3.06
N GLU A 156 -2.05 -14.67 -3.26
CA GLU A 156 -1.15 -14.52 -4.39
C GLU A 156 -1.87 -14.72 -5.74
N ASN A 157 -2.70 -15.76 -5.86
CA ASN A 157 -3.49 -16.00 -7.07
C ASN A 157 -4.45 -14.84 -7.38
N ARG A 158 -5.09 -14.25 -6.36
CA ARG A 158 -5.94 -13.07 -6.55
C ARG A 158 -5.13 -11.87 -7.00
N LEU A 159 -3.96 -11.62 -6.40
CA LEU A 159 -3.10 -10.51 -6.80
C LEU A 159 -2.57 -10.67 -8.23
N LYS A 160 -2.23 -11.89 -8.65
CA LYS A 160 -1.87 -12.21 -10.04
C LYS A 160 -3.03 -11.96 -11.01
N GLN A 161 -4.25 -12.37 -10.66
CA GLN A 161 -5.45 -12.10 -11.47
C GLN A 161 -5.74 -10.60 -11.62
N MET A 162 -5.37 -9.80 -10.62
CA MET A 162 -5.56 -8.34 -10.62
C MET A 162 -4.38 -7.59 -11.27
N GLY A 163 -3.38 -8.30 -11.82
CA GLY A 163 -2.24 -7.68 -12.51
C GLY A 163 -1.20 -7.02 -11.58
N ALA A 164 -1.19 -7.36 -10.28
CA ALA A 164 -0.24 -6.77 -9.34
C ALA A 164 1.20 -7.22 -9.65
N THR A 165 2.11 -6.26 -9.83
CA THR A 165 3.56 -6.52 -10.02
C THR A 165 4.32 -6.21 -8.73
N VAL A 166 5.19 -7.13 -8.27
CA VAL A 166 6.05 -6.91 -7.10
C VAL A 166 7.28 -6.11 -7.52
N ARG A 167 7.49 -4.94 -6.90
CA ARG A 167 8.74 -4.17 -7.06
C ARG A 167 9.90 -4.97 -6.46
N ASN A 168 11.03 -5.04 -7.17
CA ASN A 168 12.22 -5.75 -6.71
C ASN A 168 11.96 -7.26 -6.44
N GLY A 169 11.20 -7.92 -7.31
CA GLY A 169 10.72 -9.30 -7.10
C GLY A 169 11.80 -10.37 -6.92
N SER A 170 13.06 -10.10 -7.27
CA SER A 170 14.17 -11.05 -7.08
C SER A 170 14.36 -11.45 -5.62
N SER A 171 14.29 -10.51 -4.68
CA SER A 171 14.42 -10.79 -3.25
C SER A 171 13.22 -11.58 -2.72
N TYR A 172 12.01 -11.25 -3.17
CA TYR A 172 10.78 -11.98 -2.83
C TYR A 172 10.86 -13.44 -3.30
N PHE A 173 11.23 -13.67 -4.57
CA PHE A 173 11.36 -15.03 -5.12
C PHE A 173 12.49 -15.82 -4.46
N GLN A 174 13.61 -15.16 -4.11
CA GLN A 174 14.69 -15.81 -3.36
C GLN A 174 14.23 -16.23 -1.95
N ARG A 175 13.47 -15.38 -1.26
CA ARG A 175 12.93 -15.68 0.09
C ARG A 175 11.87 -16.77 0.05
N LEU A 176 11.01 -16.79 -0.98
CA LEU A 176 10.08 -17.90 -1.24
C LEU A 176 10.82 -19.22 -1.42
N LYS A 177 11.85 -19.24 -2.27
CA LYS A 177 12.65 -20.44 -2.51
C LYS A 177 13.34 -20.96 -1.24
N MET A 178 13.91 -20.05 -0.44
CA MET A 178 14.51 -20.41 0.85
C MET A 178 13.47 -20.99 1.82
N ASN A 179 12.25 -20.45 1.85
CA ASN A 179 11.18 -20.98 2.69
C ASN A 179 10.68 -22.35 2.22
N GLU A 180 10.56 -22.59 0.91
CA GLU A 180 10.24 -23.92 0.37
C GLU A 180 11.31 -24.96 0.74
N GLU A 181 12.59 -24.57 0.67
CA GLU A 181 13.71 -25.43 1.08
C GLU A 181 13.65 -25.74 2.58
N ARG A 182 13.34 -24.75 3.42
CA ARG A 182 13.14 -24.94 4.87
C ARG A 182 11.97 -25.85 5.18
N ASP A 183 10.83 -25.70 4.50
CA ASP A 183 9.65 -26.55 4.68
C ASP A 183 9.94 -28.00 4.27
N ARG A 184 10.63 -28.20 3.14
CA ARG A 184 11.07 -29.53 2.69
C ARG A 184 12.03 -30.17 3.68
N ALA A 185 12.98 -29.41 4.21
CA ALA A 185 13.90 -29.89 5.23
C ALA A 185 13.17 -30.28 6.53
N ALA A 186 12.23 -29.45 7.00
CA ALA A 186 11.41 -29.72 8.17
C ALA A 186 10.58 -31.00 7.99
N LYS A 187 9.89 -31.17 6.85
CA LYS A 187 9.14 -32.40 6.53
C LYS A 187 10.03 -33.64 6.50
N THR A 188 11.23 -33.52 5.95
CA THR A 188 12.19 -34.63 5.91
C THR A 188 12.65 -35.03 7.31
N LEU A 189 12.87 -34.04 8.18
CA LEU A 189 13.26 -34.26 9.57
C LEU A 189 12.12 -34.89 10.38
N MET A 190 10.90 -34.35 10.26
CA MET A 190 9.71 -34.91 10.91
C MET A 190 9.43 -36.35 10.45
N ARG A 191 9.70 -36.70 9.18
CA ARG A 191 9.54 -38.08 8.69
C ARG A 191 10.54 -39.07 9.33
N LYS A 192 11.66 -38.58 9.88
CA LYS A 192 12.68 -39.41 10.55
C LYS A 192 12.46 -39.52 12.06
N MET A 193 11.55 -38.73 12.64
CA MET A 193 11.24 -38.76 14.06
C MET A 193 10.32 -39.93 14.42
N SER A 194 10.43 -40.43 15.64
CA SER A 194 9.48 -41.42 16.17
C SER A 194 8.12 -40.76 16.49
N VAL A 195 7.08 -41.58 16.68
CA VAL A 195 5.73 -41.09 17.00
C VAL A 195 5.73 -40.33 18.33
N GLU A 196 6.52 -40.77 19.30
CA GLU A 196 6.67 -40.12 20.61
C GLU A 196 7.30 -38.73 20.48
N GLN A 197 8.37 -38.62 19.68
CA GLN A 197 9.05 -37.34 19.41
C GLN A 197 8.15 -36.35 18.65
N LEU A 198 7.34 -36.84 17.71
CA LEU A 198 6.36 -36.02 17.00
C LEU A 198 5.26 -35.52 17.93
N SER A 199 4.81 -36.36 18.87
CA SER A 199 3.83 -35.97 19.89
C SER A 199 4.37 -34.91 20.85
N GLU A 200 5.62 -35.05 21.29
CA GLU A 200 6.30 -34.07 22.14
C GLU A 200 6.48 -32.73 21.40
N LEU A 201 6.91 -32.78 20.13
CA LEU A 201 7.04 -31.60 19.29
C LEU A 201 5.70 -30.86 19.09
N MET A 202 4.61 -31.59 18.84
CA MET A 202 3.27 -31.00 18.77
C MET A 202 2.85 -30.36 20.09
N SER A 203 3.07 -31.04 21.22
CA SER A 203 2.77 -30.50 22.55
C SER A 203 3.54 -29.20 22.79
N PHE A 204 4.82 -29.16 22.44
CA PHE A 204 5.65 -27.96 22.58
C PHE A 204 5.09 -26.78 21.78
N TYR A 205 4.76 -26.98 20.50
CA TYR A 205 4.19 -25.91 19.68
C TYR A 205 2.81 -25.45 20.16
N HIS A 206 2.00 -26.36 20.72
CA HIS A 206 0.71 -26.01 21.31
C HIS A 206 0.88 -25.12 22.54
N THR A 207 1.77 -25.49 23.46
CA THR A 207 2.08 -24.68 24.65
C THR A 207 2.64 -23.32 24.26
N MET A 208 3.54 -23.26 23.29
CA MET A 208 4.06 -22.00 22.75
C MET A 208 2.94 -21.12 22.18
N GLY A 209 2.00 -21.70 21.42
CA GLY A 209 0.85 -20.97 20.88
C GLY A 209 -0.06 -20.39 21.98
N GLN A 210 -0.30 -21.15 23.05
CA GLN A 210 -1.07 -20.71 24.20
C GLN A 210 -0.38 -19.54 24.92
N ILE A 211 0.91 -19.68 25.25
CA ILE A 211 1.69 -18.63 25.92
C ILE A 211 1.71 -17.35 25.08
N CYS A 212 1.96 -17.46 23.77
CA CYS A 212 1.96 -16.30 22.89
C CYS A 212 0.58 -15.62 22.85
N SER A 213 -0.51 -16.39 22.80
CA SER A 213 -1.87 -15.86 22.81
C SER A 213 -2.17 -15.13 24.12
N GLU A 214 -1.82 -15.72 25.27
CA GLU A 214 -2.00 -15.09 26.58
C GLU A 214 -1.20 -13.78 26.73
N VAL A 215 0.03 -13.74 26.21
CA VAL A 215 0.86 -12.52 26.24
C VAL A 215 0.25 -11.42 25.36
N LEU A 216 -0.28 -11.78 24.19
CA LEU A 216 -0.95 -10.84 23.29
C LEU A 216 -2.25 -10.31 23.92
N ASP A 217 -3.06 -11.19 24.51
CA ASP A 217 -4.29 -10.81 25.21
C ASP A 217 -4.00 -9.89 26.40
N LYS A 218 -2.96 -10.17 27.19
CA LYS A 218 -2.52 -9.29 28.28
C LYS A 218 -2.08 -7.92 27.79
N LYS A 219 -1.34 -7.84 26.68
CA LYS A 219 -0.97 -6.56 26.06
C LYS A 219 -2.20 -5.78 25.58
N LEU A 220 -3.16 -6.45 24.95
CA LEU A 220 -4.40 -5.82 24.49
C LEU A 220 -5.22 -5.28 25.67
N HIS A 221 -5.37 -6.03 26.76
CA HIS A 221 -6.11 -5.60 27.94
C HIS A 221 -5.37 -4.52 28.76
N GLY A 222 -4.03 -4.56 28.81
CA GLY A 222 -3.23 -3.53 29.46
C GLY A 222 -3.36 -2.15 28.79
N ILE A 223 -3.44 -2.12 27.46
CA ILE A 223 -3.64 -0.89 26.68
C ILE A 223 -5.04 -0.28 26.91
N VAL A 224 -6.06 -1.11 27.20
CA VAL A 224 -7.43 -0.64 27.47
C VAL A 224 -7.54 0.04 28.85
N ASN A 225 -6.79 -0.42 29.84
CA ASN A 225 -6.86 0.10 31.22
C ASN A 225 -6.05 1.39 31.44
N ASP A 226 -4.99 1.64 30.67
CA ASP A 226 -4.19 2.88 30.76
C ASP A 226 -4.88 4.10 30.11
N VAL A 227 -5.93 3.86 29.33
CA VAL A 227 -6.71 4.92 28.67
C VAL A 227 -7.85 5.45 29.55
N GLY A 228 -8.11 4.84 30.71
CA GLY A 228 -9.19 5.19 31.64
C GLY A 228 -8.81 6.11 32.82
N SER A 229 -7.55 6.52 32.96
CA SER A 229 -7.05 7.30 34.11
C SER A 229 -6.54 8.71 33.78
N CYS A 230 -6.98 9.30 32.66
CA CYS A 230 -6.79 10.74 32.37
C CYS A 230 -8.13 11.40 32.03
#